data_AF-A0A1Q6RC68-F1
#
_entry.id   AF-A0A1Q6RC68-F1
#
_cell.length_a   1.000
_cell.length_b   1.000
_cell.length_c   1.000
_cell.angle_alpha   90.00
_cell.angle_beta   90.00
_cell.angle_gamma   90.00
#
_symmetry.space_group_name_H-M   'P 1'
#
loop_
_entity.id
_entity.type
_entity.pdbx_description
1 polymer ?
#
loop_
_entity_poly.entity_id
_entity_poly.type
_entity_poly.pdbx_seq_one_letter_code
_entity_poly.pdbx_strand_id
1 'polypeptide(L)'
;MTSKKMAVGLTCCYFKHLGWPARQIMTNPILTAIIGAYMDTKLSTRRISGFIRANALNMSDYIKQDYRCFNDFFTRQVKAGARPINTDRDTLISPCDGYMSAYKISSDSEFSIKNSYYNVEDLVGGADIADDYINGTCLVLRLGVENYHRYCYIDDGFKSRNWHIQGRYHPVQPIVVRKRPVFMQNTREYCMLYTENFGTVVQIEVGACLVGKIENYRQAGVIRRGEEKGLFRFGGSTIVLLFKEGVLDLPQEIFEQTLRGREKPVIFGSAICKKADQESQKILLHSKKPVLPDWLFEFLIHLPQSAWILRWCRSCLSCKTKKQNKPEDIVKLCIRIAVGTACRWCVSVGGFDLREVAISEHESIFDVPAEFRRETTYI
;
A
#
# COMPACT_ATOMS: atom_id res chain seq x y z
N MET A 1 10.78 -7.53 21.24
CA MET A 1 10.52 -8.53 22.32
C MET A 1 9.26 -8.12 23.07
N THR A 2 8.18 -8.88 22.96
CA THR A 2 6.93 -8.60 23.69
C THR A 2 7.17 -8.69 25.20
N SER A 3 6.74 -7.68 25.96
CA SER A 3 6.77 -7.73 27.42
C SER A 3 6.04 -9.01 27.89
N LYS A 4 6.75 -9.90 28.62
CA LYS A 4 6.22 -11.19 29.09
C LYS A 4 4.84 -11.05 29.76
N LYS A 5 4.58 -9.92 30.42
CA LYS A 5 3.28 -9.61 31.06
C LYS A 5 2.13 -9.44 30.05
N MET A 6 2.36 -8.77 28.92
CA MET A 6 1.36 -8.62 27.86
C MET A 6 1.05 -9.94 27.16
N ALA A 7 2.08 -10.76 26.92
CA ALA A 7 1.90 -12.09 26.33
C ALA A 7 0.99 -12.95 27.22
N VAL A 8 1.22 -12.99 28.54
CA VAL A 8 0.40 -13.76 29.50
C VAL A 8 -1.06 -13.28 29.55
N GLY A 9 -1.30 -11.96 29.54
CA GLY A 9 -2.65 -11.40 29.54
C GLY A 9 -3.45 -11.77 28.29
N LEU A 10 -2.82 -11.71 27.11
CA LEU A 10 -3.44 -12.12 25.85
C LEU A 10 -3.63 -13.63 25.75
N THR A 11 -2.69 -14.44 26.26
CA THR A 11 -2.87 -15.89 26.40
C THR A 11 -4.13 -16.18 27.21
N CYS A 12 -4.32 -15.53 28.36
CA CYS A 12 -5.50 -15.75 29.19
C CYS A 12 -6.81 -15.36 28.44
N CYS A 13 -6.83 -14.20 27.79
CA CYS A 13 -8.01 -13.69 27.07
C CYS A 13 -8.40 -14.54 25.86
N TYR A 14 -7.43 -15.12 25.15
CA TYR A 14 -7.69 -15.86 23.91
C TYR A 14 -7.69 -17.38 24.07
N PHE A 15 -7.03 -17.94 25.09
CA PHE A 15 -6.88 -19.39 25.26
C PHE A 15 -7.73 -19.99 26.39
N LYS A 16 -8.25 -19.19 27.34
CA LYS A 16 -9.13 -19.70 28.40
C LYS A 16 -10.60 -19.34 28.14
N HIS A 17 -11.53 -20.25 28.44
CA HIS A 17 -12.98 -20.02 28.28
C HIS A 17 -13.48 -18.80 29.07
N LEU A 18 -12.94 -18.58 30.27
CA LEU A 18 -13.24 -17.43 31.13
C LEU A 18 -12.73 -16.09 30.57
N GLY A 19 -11.86 -16.09 29.54
CA GLY A 19 -11.36 -14.89 28.89
C GLY A 19 -12.30 -14.30 27.83
N TRP A 20 -13.38 -15.01 27.46
CA TRP A 20 -14.32 -14.58 26.42
C TRP A 20 -14.97 -13.22 26.69
N PRO A 21 -15.50 -12.91 27.90
CA PRO A 21 -16.11 -11.60 28.18
C PRO A 21 -15.09 -10.45 28.09
N ALA A 22 -13.90 -10.64 28.69
CA ALA A 22 -12.82 -9.66 28.66
C ALA A 22 -12.36 -9.37 27.21
N ARG A 23 -12.36 -10.40 26.35
CA ARG A 23 -12.07 -10.24 24.93
C ARG A 23 -13.14 -9.41 24.20
N GLN A 24 -14.43 -9.71 24.41
CA GLN A 24 -15.51 -8.96 23.74
C GLN A 24 -15.45 -7.48 24.09
N ILE A 25 -15.14 -7.15 25.36
CA ILE A 25 -14.93 -5.78 25.83
C ILE A 25 -13.72 -5.15 25.13
N MET A 26 -12.57 -5.80 25.17
CA MET A 26 -11.31 -5.28 24.60
C MET A 26 -11.40 -5.04 23.08
N THR A 27 -12.09 -5.90 22.34
CA THR A 27 -12.21 -5.79 20.88
C THR A 27 -13.44 -5.01 20.42
N ASN A 28 -14.19 -4.44 21.37
CA ASN A 28 -15.40 -3.67 21.08
C ASN A 28 -15.01 -2.34 20.37
N PRO A 29 -15.62 -2.03 19.21
CA PRO A 29 -15.36 -0.79 18.49
C PRO A 29 -15.65 0.48 19.29
N ILE A 30 -16.71 0.48 20.12
CA ILE A 30 -17.10 1.64 20.93
C ILE A 30 -16.06 1.89 22.02
N LEU A 31 -15.66 0.85 22.75
CA LEU A 31 -14.63 0.99 23.79
C LEU A 31 -13.30 1.43 23.18
N THR A 32 -12.94 0.86 22.02
CA THR A 32 -11.77 1.28 21.26
C THR A 32 -11.88 2.77 20.94
N ALA A 33 -13.00 3.24 20.37
CA ALA A 33 -13.20 4.66 20.06
C ALA A 33 -13.06 5.58 21.28
N ILE A 34 -13.60 5.21 22.44
CA ILE A 34 -13.49 5.99 23.69
C ILE A 34 -12.03 6.10 24.14
N ILE A 35 -11.30 4.98 24.15
CA ILE A 35 -9.86 4.98 24.49
C ILE A 35 -9.09 5.86 23.51
N GLY A 36 -9.44 5.80 22.22
CA GLY A 36 -8.84 6.63 21.18
C GLY A 36 -9.02 8.11 21.42
N ALA A 37 -10.25 8.52 21.71
CA ALA A 37 -10.57 9.89 22.06
C ALA A 37 -9.79 10.36 23.29
N TYR A 38 -9.64 9.50 24.32
CA TYR A 38 -8.78 9.81 25.47
C TYR A 38 -7.31 10.01 25.07
N MET A 39 -6.77 9.19 24.16
CA MET A 39 -5.38 9.29 23.68
C MET A 39 -5.13 10.54 22.83
N ASP A 40 -6.18 11.19 22.34
CA ASP A 40 -6.13 12.50 21.67
C ASP A 40 -6.22 13.69 22.65
N THR A 41 -6.35 13.46 23.96
CA THR A 41 -6.42 14.54 24.97
C THR A 41 -5.05 14.90 25.56
N LYS A 42 -4.91 16.13 26.08
CA LYS A 42 -3.70 16.57 26.82
C LYS A 42 -3.41 15.72 28.05
N LEU A 43 -4.43 15.15 28.69
CA LEU A 43 -4.25 14.33 29.89
C LEU A 43 -3.44 13.05 29.62
N SER A 44 -3.50 12.55 28.39
CA SER A 44 -2.78 11.33 27.97
C SER A 44 -1.26 11.52 27.90
N THR A 45 -0.75 12.75 27.86
CA THR A 45 0.70 13.06 27.82
C THR A 45 1.45 12.49 29.03
N ARG A 46 0.79 12.40 30.18
CA ARG A 46 1.36 11.79 31.42
C ARG A 46 1.81 10.34 31.22
N ARG A 47 1.29 9.64 30.21
CA ARG A 47 1.64 8.25 29.90
C ARG A 47 2.93 8.12 29.08
N ILE A 48 3.36 9.19 28.40
CA ILE A 48 4.47 9.16 27.44
C ILE A 48 5.76 8.69 28.11
N SER A 49 6.18 9.33 29.20
CA SER A 49 7.45 8.99 29.87
C SER A 49 7.45 7.56 30.42
N GLY A 50 6.32 7.09 30.95
CA GLY A 50 6.17 5.71 31.39
C GLY A 50 6.25 4.71 30.24
N PHE A 51 5.66 5.05 29.10
CA PHE A 51 5.66 4.22 27.89
C PHE A 51 7.05 4.11 27.25
N ILE A 52 7.80 5.23 27.18
CA ILE A 52 9.19 5.26 26.71
C ILE A 52 10.04 4.30 27.53
N ARG A 53 9.95 4.37 28.87
CA ARG A 53 10.71 3.50 29.77
C ARG A 53 10.29 2.04 29.65
N ALA A 54 8.99 1.77 29.65
CA ALA A 54 8.45 0.40 29.64
C ALA A 54 8.79 -0.37 28.36
N ASN A 55 8.93 0.33 27.22
CA ASN A 55 9.24 -0.28 25.92
C ASN A 55 10.68 -0.02 25.47
N ALA A 56 11.53 0.59 26.32
CA ALA A 56 12.92 0.93 26.02
C ALA A 56 13.09 1.66 24.68
N LEU A 57 12.25 2.68 24.44
CA LEU A 57 12.24 3.39 23.16
C LEU A 57 13.49 4.25 23.01
N ASN A 58 14.23 4.04 21.91
CA ASN A 58 15.28 4.95 21.53
C ASN A 58 14.68 6.21 20.90
N MET A 59 14.83 7.36 21.57
CA MET A 59 14.30 8.64 21.12
C MET A 59 15.31 9.48 20.30
N SER A 60 16.53 8.98 20.06
CA SER A 60 17.60 9.72 19.37
C SER A 60 17.23 10.15 17.95
N ASP A 61 16.46 9.31 17.26
CA ASP A 61 16.16 9.43 15.84
C ASP A 61 14.98 10.36 15.55
N TYR A 62 14.27 10.81 16.58
CA TYR A 62 13.02 11.56 16.44
C TYR A 62 13.21 13.05 16.74
N ILE A 63 12.40 13.87 16.09
CA ILE A 63 12.39 15.32 16.33
C ILE A 63 12.03 15.57 17.80
N LYS A 64 12.85 16.37 18.48
CA LYS A 64 12.55 16.79 19.86
C LYS A 64 11.42 17.82 19.80
N GLN A 65 10.28 17.48 20.39
CA GLN A 65 9.11 18.35 20.45
C GLN A 65 8.30 18.07 21.71
N ASP A 66 7.52 19.05 22.14
CA ASP A 66 6.50 18.87 23.17
C ASP A 66 5.24 18.26 22.54
N TYR A 67 4.83 17.11 23.07
CA TYR A 67 3.67 16.38 22.55
C TYR A 67 2.39 16.88 23.18
N ARG A 68 1.38 17.19 22.35
CA ARG A 68 0.08 17.70 22.82
C ARG A 68 -0.79 16.60 23.41
N CYS A 69 -0.63 15.37 22.93
CA CYS A 69 -1.34 14.18 23.40
C CYS A 69 -0.49 12.93 23.15
N PHE A 70 -0.95 11.76 23.60
CA PHE A 70 -0.23 10.51 23.38
C PHE A 70 -0.21 10.12 21.90
N ASN A 71 -1.28 10.36 21.15
CA ASN A 71 -1.29 10.05 19.71
C ASN A 71 -0.26 10.91 18.95
N ASP A 72 -0.06 12.17 19.33
CA ASP A 72 1.00 13.05 18.78
C ASP A 72 2.39 12.46 19.03
N PHE A 73 2.61 11.85 20.21
CA PHE A 73 3.83 11.10 20.51
C PHE A 73 3.95 9.79 19.74
N PHE A 74 2.85 9.06 19.57
CA PHE A 74 2.86 7.78 18.87
C PHE A 74 3.16 7.97 17.38
N THR A 75 2.67 9.07 16.79
CA THR A 75 2.91 9.49 15.42
C THR A 75 4.02 10.53 15.31
N ARG A 76 4.95 10.58 16.28
CA ARG A 76 6.17 11.40 16.26
C ARG A 76 6.91 11.30 14.93
N GLN A 77 7.55 12.37 14.50
CA GLN A 77 8.32 12.39 13.25
C GLN A 77 9.79 12.01 13.47
N VAL A 78 10.37 11.30 12.51
CA VAL A 78 11.80 11.03 12.46
C VAL A 78 12.56 12.26 11.97
N LYS A 79 13.81 12.45 12.43
CA LYS A 79 14.69 13.50 11.93
C LYS A 79 15.03 13.26 10.47
N ALA A 80 15.27 14.34 9.73
CA ALA A 80 15.84 14.25 8.39
C ALA A 80 17.13 13.42 8.41
N GLY A 81 17.26 12.49 7.45
CA GLY A 81 18.41 11.58 7.36
C GLY A 81 18.40 10.38 8.31
N ALA A 82 17.52 10.31 9.31
CA ALA A 82 17.44 9.15 10.22
C ALA A 82 16.86 7.89 9.55
N ARG A 83 16.15 8.07 8.43
CA ARG A 83 15.58 7.01 7.60
C ARG A 83 15.86 7.31 6.12
N PRO A 84 17.10 7.06 5.64
CA PRO A 84 17.43 7.30 4.24
C PRO A 84 16.62 6.36 3.35
N ILE A 85 16.00 6.92 2.31
CA ILE A 85 15.27 6.14 1.31
C ILE A 85 16.29 5.53 0.34
N ASN A 86 16.26 4.22 0.15
CA ASN A 86 17.03 3.58 -0.89
C ASN A 86 16.47 4.01 -2.26
N THR A 87 17.31 4.59 -3.12
CA THR A 87 16.93 5.18 -4.41
C THR A 87 17.07 4.23 -5.61
N ASP A 88 17.51 3.00 -5.37
CA ASP A 88 17.68 1.99 -6.42
C ASP A 88 16.31 1.47 -6.87
N ARG A 89 15.95 1.80 -8.12
CA ARG A 89 14.65 1.48 -8.72
C ARG A 89 14.37 -0.02 -8.80
N ASP A 90 15.41 -0.84 -8.83
CA ASP A 90 15.27 -2.30 -8.88
C ASP A 90 15.13 -2.94 -7.50
N THR A 91 15.11 -2.13 -6.45
CA THR A 91 15.04 -2.59 -5.06
C THR A 91 13.69 -2.24 -4.46
N LEU A 92 12.99 -3.21 -3.89
CA LEU A 92 11.80 -2.97 -3.08
C LEU A 92 12.22 -2.35 -1.75
N ILE A 93 11.62 -1.22 -1.37
CA ILE A 93 11.82 -0.63 -0.03
C ILE A 93 10.75 -1.06 0.95
N SER A 94 11.10 -1.05 2.23
CA SER A 94 10.12 -1.23 3.28
C SER A 94 9.28 0.03 3.48
N PRO A 95 7.93 -0.08 3.47
CA PRO A 95 7.07 1.08 3.72
C PRO A 95 7.10 1.54 5.17
N CYS A 96 7.62 0.77 6.13
CA CYS A 96 7.54 1.08 7.57
C CYS A 96 8.69 0.49 8.39
N ASP A 97 8.88 0.99 9.61
CA ASP A 97 9.70 0.31 10.62
C ASP A 97 8.91 -0.87 11.20
N GLY A 98 9.52 -2.05 11.31
CA GLY A 98 8.86 -3.18 11.95
C GLY A 98 9.51 -4.53 11.66
N TYR A 99 8.65 -5.54 11.54
CA TYR A 99 9.03 -6.92 11.37
C TYR A 99 8.27 -7.54 10.20
N MET A 100 8.99 -8.01 9.20
CA MET A 100 8.46 -8.57 7.96
C MET A 100 8.42 -10.11 8.02
N SER A 101 7.31 -10.67 7.57
CA SER A 101 7.13 -12.07 7.22
C SER A 101 6.72 -12.19 5.76
N ALA A 102 7.09 -13.29 5.10
CA ALA A 102 6.76 -13.53 3.70
C ALA A 102 6.04 -14.86 3.53
N TYR A 103 4.99 -14.85 2.72
CA TYR A 103 4.13 -16.00 2.44
C TYR A 103 3.93 -16.14 0.94
N LYS A 104 3.99 -17.37 0.42
CA LYS A 104 3.58 -17.65 -0.96
C LYS A 104 2.06 -17.78 -0.99
N ILE A 105 1.44 -17.18 -2.00
CA ILE A 105 0.02 -17.32 -2.29
C ILE A 105 -0.14 -18.59 -3.14
N SER A 106 -1.11 -19.45 -2.82
CA SER A 106 -1.34 -20.70 -3.54
C SER A 106 -2.06 -20.47 -4.88
N SER A 107 -2.28 -21.57 -5.62
CA SER A 107 -3.12 -21.61 -6.82
C SER A 107 -4.57 -21.19 -6.57
N ASP A 108 -5.03 -21.35 -5.33
CA ASP A 108 -6.40 -21.02 -4.91
C ASP A 108 -6.48 -19.62 -4.26
N SER A 109 -5.45 -18.79 -4.46
CA SER A 109 -5.30 -17.47 -3.82
C SER A 109 -5.24 -17.48 -2.30
N GLU A 110 -4.82 -18.61 -1.71
CA GLU A 110 -4.78 -18.79 -0.26
C GLU A 110 -3.36 -18.76 0.31
N PHE A 111 -3.23 -18.36 1.57
CA PHE A 111 -1.99 -18.46 2.33
C PHE A 111 -2.26 -18.55 3.83
N SER A 112 -1.30 -19.12 4.57
CA SER A 112 -1.44 -19.26 6.03
C SER A 112 -0.48 -18.34 6.78
N ILE A 113 -1.05 -17.43 7.58
CA ILE A 113 -0.25 -16.60 8.49
C ILE A 113 -0.40 -17.18 9.90
N LYS A 114 0.69 -17.76 10.39
CA LYS A 114 0.82 -18.30 11.74
C LYS A 114 -0.35 -19.26 12.07
N ASN A 115 -0.73 -20.21 11.22
CA ASN A 115 -1.83 -21.18 11.44
C ASN A 115 -3.27 -20.65 11.27
N SER A 116 -3.44 -19.42 10.79
CA SER A 116 -4.74 -18.96 10.26
C SER A 116 -4.67 -18.90 8.75
N TYR A 117 -5.71 -19.38 8.07
CA TYR A 117 -5.85 -19.34 6.62
C TYR A 117 -6.47 -18.00 6.18
N TYR A 118 -5.99 -17.50 5.05
CA TYR A 118 -6.40 -16.25 4.44
C TYR A 118 -6.52 -16.46 2.93
N ASN A 119 -7.53 -15.84 2.32
CA ASN A 119 -7.62 -15.68 0.88
C ASN A 119 -7.44 -14.18 0.55
N VAL A 120 -6.82 -13.88 -0.59
CA VAL A 120 -6.73 -12.52 -1.14
C VAL A 120 -8.10 -11.85 -1.24
N GLU A 121 -9.12 -12.53 -1.77
CA GLU A 121 -10.48 -12.00 -1.96
C GLU A 121 -11.07 -11.50 -0.62
N ASP A 122 -10.98 -12.31 0.43
CA ASP A 122 -11.46 -11.95 1.75
C ASP A 122 -10.67 -10.76 2.33
N LEU A 123 -9.36 -10.67 2.09
CA LEU A 123 -8.54 -9.54 2.54
C LEU A 123 -8.93 -8.22 1.87
N VAL A 124 -9.44 -8.25 0.65
CA VAL A 124 -9.88 -7.05 -0.08
C VAL A 124 -11.39 -6.85 -0.07
N GLY A 125 -12.11 -7.68 0.70
CA GLY A 125 -13.54 -7.52 0.96
C GLY A 125 -14.43 -7.94 -0.20
N GLY A 126 -14.05 -9.01 -0.92
CA GLY A 126 -14.85 -9.57 -2.02
C GLY A 126 -14.61 -8.90 -3.38
N ALA A 127 -13.52 -8.14 -3.53
CA ALA A 127 -13.15 -7.59 -4.82
C ALA A 127 -12.53 -8.68 -5.72
N ASP A 128 -12.95 -8.70 -6.98
CA ASP A 128 -12.51 -9.66 -8.00
C ASP A 128 -11.12 -9.31 -8.55
N ILE A 129 -10.12 -9.39 -7.66
CA ILE A 129 -8.70 -9.16 -7.98
C ILE A 129 -7.82 -10.33 -7.51
N ALA A 130 -8.40 -11.36 -6.89
CA ALA A 130 -7.64 -12.46 -6.31
C ALA A 130 -6.82 -13.23 -7.36
N ASP A 131 -7.43 -13.49 -8.52
CA ASP A 131 -6.82 -14.22 -9.65
C ASP A 131 -5.52 -13.59 -10.17
N ASP A 132 -5.37 -12.28 -9.97
CA ASP A 132 -4.17 -11.54 -10.36
C ASP A 132 -2.95 -11.85 -9.47
N TYR A 133 -3.19 -12.33 -8.26
CA TYR A 133 -2.17 -12.61 -7.23
C TYR A 133 -1.98 -14.10 -6.95
N ILE A 134 -2.63 -14.99 -7.72
CA ILE A 134 -2.36 -16.42 -7.72
C ILE A 134 -0.85 -16.66 -7.90
N ASN A 135 -0.28 -17.58 -7.11
CA ASN A 135 1.16 -17.88 -7.06
C ASN A 135 2.06 -16.67 -6.71
N GLY A 136 1.45 -15.57 -6.27
CA GLY A 136 2.13 -14.35 -5.88
C GLY A 136 2.83 -14.44 -4.52
N THR A 137 3.28 -13.28 -4.06
CA THR A 137 3.93 -13.12 -2.76
C THR A 137 3.14 -12.16 -1.89
N CYS A 138 2.86 -12.60 -0.66
CA CYS A 138 2.27 -11.78 0.39
C CYS A 138 3.34 -11.43 1.43
N LEU A 139 3.64 -10.14 1.58
CA LEU A 139 4.49 -9.63 2.65
C LEU A 139 3.63 -9.05 3.76
N VAL A 140 3.89 -9.45 5.00
CA VAL A 140 3.18 -8.97 6.20
C VAL A 140 4.17 -8.23 7.07
N LEU A 141 4.00 -6.92 7.19
CA LEU A 141 4.84 -6.04 7.97
C LEU A 141 4.10 -5.65 9.26
N ARG A 142 4.55 -6.21 10.38
CA ARG A 142 3.99 -5.93 11.70
C ARG A 142 4.79 -4.82 12.36
N LEU A 143 4.12 -3.73 12.72
CA LEU A 143 4.70 -2.66 13.50
C LEU A 143 4.45 -2.97 14.99
N GLY A 144 5.52 -3.13 15.74
CA GLY A 144 5.50 -3.16 17.19
C GLY A 144 5.26 -1.77 17.77
N VAL A 145 4.81 -1.70 19.02
CA VAL A 145 4.53 -0.45 19.74
C VAL A 145 5.74 0.49 19.84
N GLU A 146 6.94 -0.07 19.66
CA GLU A 146 8.22 0.59 19.65
C GLU A 146 8.60 1.26 18.32
N ASN A 147 7.99 0.84 17.22
CA ASN A 147 8.37 1.26 15.88
C ASN A 147 7.87 2.67 15.54
N TYR A 148 8.32 3.17 14.39
CA TYR A 148 7.79 4.36 13.75
C TYR A 148 6.49 4.01 13.01
N HIS A 149 5.38 4.67 13.36
CA HIS A 149 4.03 4.30 12.91
C HIS A 149 3.52 5.14 11.73
N ARG A 150 4.42 5.79 11.01
CA ARG A 150 4.13 6.40 9.70
C ARG A 150 4.72 5.51 8.62
N TYR A 151 4.07 5.48 7.46
CA TYR A 151 4.44 4.59 6.37
C TYR A 151 4.42 5.30 5.02
N CYS A 152 5.23 4.81 4.09
CA CYS A 152 5.43 5.43 2.78
C CYS A 152 4.99 4.56 1.61
N TYR A 153 5.02 5.15 0.43
CA TYR A 153 4.91 4.45 -0.84
C TYR A 153 6.20 3.69 -1.17
N ILE A 154 6.05 2.47 -1.65
CA ILE A 154 7.16 1.57 -1.97
C ILE A 154 7.91 1.92 -3.26
N ASP A 155 7.27 2.69 -4.14
CA ASP A 155 7.80 3.01 -5.46
C ASP A 155 7.13 4.27 -6.03
N ASP A 156 7.69 4.78 -7.12
CA ASP A 156 7.05 5.81 -7.94
C ASP A 156 5.85 5.21 -8.72
N GLY A 157 4.85 6.03 -9.02
CA GLY A 157 3.72 5.62 -9.87
C GLY A 157 2.41 6.32 -9.55
N PHE A 158 1.30 5.57 -9.59
CA PHE A 158 -0.04 6.06 -9.31
C PHE A 158 -0.75 5.21 -8.27
N LYS A 159 -1.48 5.87 -7.37
CA LYS A 159 -2.31 5.23 -6.34
C LYS A 159 -3.79 5.34 -6.70
N SER A 160 -4.53 4.23 -6.63
CA SER A 160 -5.99 4.21 -6.69
C SER A 160 -6.64 4.82 -5.45
N ARG A 161 -7.97 5.05 -5.48
CA ARG A 161 -8.72 5.41 -4.27
C ARG A 161 -8.48 4.44 -3.11
N ASN A 162 -8.69 4.91 -1.88
CA ASN A 162 -8.73 4.05 -0.71
C ASN A 162 -10.10 3.34 -0.61
N TRP A 163 -10.06 2.07 -0.27
CA TRP A 163 -11.23 1.25 0.01
C TRP A 163 -11.24 0.89 1.48
N HIS A 164 -12.22 1.43 2.21
CA HIS A 164 -12.36 1.16 3.63
C HIS A 164 -13.31 -0.01 3.88
N ILE A 165 -12.81 -1.03 4.59
CA ILE A 165 -13.58 -2.20 4.99
C ILE A 165 -13.77 -2.17 6.49
N GLN A 166 -15.02 -2.05 6.92
CA GLN A 166 -15.37 -2.05 8.34
C GLN A 166 -15.21 -3.45 8.95
N GLY A 167 -14.66 -3.52 10.16
CA GLY A 167 -14.48 -4.76 10.90
C GLY A 167 -14.32 -4.56 12.40
N ARG A 168 -13.77 -5.56 13.08
CA ARG A 168 -13.43 -5.54 14.51
C ARG A 168 -12.03 -4.94 14.73
N TYR A 169 -11.54 -4.97 15.98
CA TYR A 169 -10.21 -4.52 16.34
C TYR A 169 -9.51 -5.57 17.22
N HIS A 170 -9.26 -6.76 16.68
CA HIS A 170 -8.45 -7.77 17.35
C HIS A 170 -6.97 -7.33 17.39
N PRO A 171 -6.20 -7.64 18.45
CA PRO A 171 -4.76 -7.40 18.47
C PRO A 171 -4.05 -8.23 17.39
N VAL A 172 -3.11 -7.62 16.66
CA VAL A 172 -2.31 -8.29 15.61
C VAL A 172 -1.08 -9.04 16.16
N GLN A 173 -1.04 -9.28 17.47
CA GLN A 173 0.09 -9.97 18.10
C GLN A 173 0.13 -11.44 17.66
N PRO A 174 1.35 -12.04 17.53
CA PRO A 174 1.51 -13.40 17.00
C PRO A 174 0.61 -14.45 17.68
N ILE A 175 0.39 -14.33 18.98
CA ILE A 175 -0.44 -15.26 19.76
C ILE A 175 -1.93 -15.24 19.36
N VAL A 176 -2.45 -14.10 18.89
CA VAL A 176 -3.85 -13.94 18.49
C VAL A 176 -4.04 -14.37 17.04
N VAL A 177 -3.12 -13.97 16.16
CA VAL A 177 -3.11 -14.36 14.74
C VAL A 177 -3.03 -15.87 14.58
N ARG A 178 -2.47 -16.59 15.58
CA ARG A 178 -2.45 -18.06 15.60
C ARG A 178 -3.78 -18.77 15.72
N LYS A 179 -4.82 -18.07 16.17
CA LYS A 179 -6.10 -18.69 16.50
C LYS A 179 -7.24 -18.22 15.62
N ARG A 180 -7.10 -17.07 14.96
CA ARG A 180 -8.15 -16.45 14.16
C ARG A 180 -7.58 -15.67 12.97
N PRO A 181 -8.36 -15.57 11.88
CA PRO A 181 -8.00 -14.76 10.72
C PRO A 181 -8.18 -13.26 11.02
N VAL A 182 -7.29 -12.70 11.86
CA VAL A 182 -7.38 -11.33 12.38
C VAL A 182 -7.42 -10.31 11.26
N PHE A 183 -6.63 -10.51 10.19
CA PHE A 183 -6.52 -9.53 9.12
C PHE A 183 -7.79 -9.37 8.28
N MET A 184 -8.64 -10.40 8.18
CA MET A 184 -9.92 -10.35 7.45
C MET A 184 -11.05 -9.85 8.35
N GLN A 185 -10.94 -10.06 9.66
CA GLN A 185 -11.94 -9.63 10.64
C GLN A 185 -11.76 -8.18 11.06
N ASN A 186 -10.54 -7.64 10.99
CA ASN A 186 -10.27 -6.29 11.45
C ASN A 186 -10.69 -5.23 10.44
N THR A 187 -10.99 -4.04 10.97
CA THR A 187 -11.10 -2.83 10.15
C THR A 187 -9.79 -2.60 9.42
N ARG A 188 -9.88 -2.37 8.12
CA ARG A 188 -8.73 -2.23 7.23
C ARG A 188 -9.05 -1.29 6.07
N GLU A 189 -8.01 -0.76 5.48
CA GLU A 189 -8.09 0.06 4.27
C GLU A 189 -7.12 -0.52 3.24
N TYR A 190 -7.52 -0.60 1.98
CA TYR A 190 -6.61 -1.01 0.91
C TYR A 190 -6.64 -0.05 -0.27
N CYS A 191 -5.56 -0.06 -1.04
CA CYS A 191 -5.47 0.62 -2.32
C CYS A 191 -4.56 -0.16 -3.28
N MET A 192 -4.76 0.05 -4.57
CA MET A 192 -3.89 -0.44 -5.62
C MET A 192 -2.81 0.59 -5.88
N LEU A 193 -1.55 0.14 -5.88
CA LEU A 193 -0.40 0.93 -6.29
C LEU A 193 0.03 0.43 -7.66
N TYR A 194 -0.13 1.28 -8.67
CA TYR A 194 0.38 1.05 -10.01
C TYR A 194 1.80 1.58 -10.05
N THR A 195 2.75 0.71 -9.71
CA THR A 195 4.16 1.06 -9.54
C THR A 195 4.91 0.99 -10.87
N GLU A 196 5.95 1.80 -11.01
CA GLU A 196 6.83 1.76 -12.18
C GLU A 196 7.62 0.44 -12.29
N ASN A 197 8.07 -0.12 -11.16
CA ASN A 197 9.04 -1.21 -11.14
C ASN A 197 8.49 -2.56 -10.65
N PHE A 198 7.35 -2.58 -9.95
CA PHE A 198 6.79 -3.78 -9.31
C PHE A 198 5.37 -4.15 -9.83
N GLY A 199 4.91 -3.50 -10.90
CA GLY A 199 3.57 -3.70 -11.46
C GLY A 199 2.46 -3.21 -10.51
N THR A 200 1.30 -3.84 -10.57
CA THR A 200 0.19 -3.53 -9.65
C THR A 200 0.40 -4.25 -8.33
N VAL A 201 0.54 -3.49 -7.24
CA VAL A 201 0.72 -3.99 -5.86
C VAL A 201 -0.50 -3.59 -5.03
N VAL A 202 -1.10 -4.53 -4.30
CA VAL A 202 -2.10 -4.16 -3.28
C VAL A 202 -1.38 -3.82 -2.00
N GLN A 203 -1.64 -2.63 -1.46
CA GLN A 203 -1.22 -2.27 -0.11
C GLN A 203 -2.45 -2.18 0.79
N ILE A 204 -2.44 -2.96 1.88
CA ILE A 204 -3.53 -3.06 2.85
C ILE A 204 -3.01 -2.63 4.21
N GLU A 205 -3.60 -1.60 4.79
CA GLU A 205 -3.41 -1.22 6.18
C GLU A 205 -4.45 -1.89 7.06
N VAL A 206 -4.02 -2.64 8.07
CA VAL A 206 -4.90 -3.32 9.02
C VAL A 206 -4.77 -2.67 10.40
N GLY A 207 -5.88 -2.11 10.88
CA GLY A 207 -5.98 -1.57 12.23
C GLY A 207 -6.10 -2.68 13.26
N ALA A 208 -5.63 -2.44 14.49
CA ALA A 208 -5.79 -3.38 15.60
C ALA A 208 -6.36 -2.73 16.86
N CYS A 209 -6.52 -3.56 17.89
CA CYS A 209 -7.01 -3.18 19.21
C CYS A 209 -6.26 -1.98 19.82
N LEU A 210 -6.97 -1.21 20.66
CA LEU A 210 -6.50 -0.04 21.41
C LEU A 210 -6.28 1.25 20.60
N VAL A 211 -6.83 1.26 19.37
CA VAL A 211 -7.13 2.38 18.43
C VAL A 211 -6.22 2.46 17.21
N GLY A 212 -6.25 1.40 16.40
CA GLY A 212 -5.69 1.39 15.05
C GLY A 212 -6.50 2.20 14.04
N LYS A 213 -6.61 3.52 14.26
CA LYS A 213 -7.11 4.44 13.22
C LYS A 213 -6.05 4.53 12.13
N ILE A 214 -6.45 4.13 10.94
CA ILE A 214 -5.68 4.27 9.71
C ILE A 214 -5.94 5.69 9.21
N GLU A 215 -4.88 6.44 8.95
CA GLU A 215 -4.97 7.80 8.42
C GLU A 215 -4.11 7.88 7.15
N ASN A 216 -4.76 7.64 6.01
CA ASN A 216 -4.19 7.80 4.69
C ASN A 216 -4.39 9.26 4.21
N TYR A 217 -3.32 9.94 3.79
CA TYR A 217 -3.37 11.38 3.51
C TYR A 217 -4.07 11.75 2.21
N ARG A 218 -3.87 10.93 1.17
CA ARG A 218 -4.49 11.14 -0.15
C ARG A 218 -5.47 10.02 -0.45
N GLN A 219 -6.54 10.34 -1.18
CA GLN A 219 -7.45 9.32 -1.71
C GLN A 219 -6.83 8.62 -2.92
N ALA A 220 -6.43 9.37 -3.96
CA ALA A 220 -5.78 8.86 -5.16
C ALA A 220 -4.76 9.89 -5.68
N GLY A 221 -3.89 9.50 -6.62
CA GLY A 221 -3.00 10.42 -7.32
C GLY A 221 -1.61 9.85 -7.60
N VAL A 222 -0.74 10.70 -8.17
CA VAL A 222 0.67 10.39 -8.38
C VAL A 222 1.36 10.25 -7.02
N ILE A 223 2.22 9.23 -6.91
CA ILE A 223 2.96 8.88 -5.70
C ILE A 223 4.44 8.82 -6.01
N ARG A 224 5.25 9.19 -5.02
CA ARG A 224 6.71 9.06 -5.10
C ARG A 224 7.23 8.04 -4.11
N ARG A 225 8.24 7.30 -4.51
CA ARG A 225 8.97 6.36 -3.67
C ARG A 225 9.45 7.04 -2.39
N GLY A 226 9.13 6.46 -1.24
CA GLY A 226 9.50 6.98 0.07
C GLY A 226 8.67 8.17 0.55
N GLU A 227 7.77 8.73 -0.26
CA GLU A 227 6.82 9.75 0.18
C GLU A 227 5.86 9.15 1.21
N GLU A 228 5.59 9.88 2.29
CA GLU A 228 4.69 9.43 3.35
C GLU A 228 3.25 9.28 2.81
N LYS A 229 2.73 8.06 2.91
CA LYS A 229 1.38 7.70 2.48
C LYS A 229 0.35 7.96 3.58
N GLY A 230 0.73 7.71 4.82
CA GLY A 230 -0.16 7.81 5.96
C GLY A 230 0.48 7.36 7.27
N LEU A 231 -0.37 7.21 8.28
CA LEU A 231 0.04 6.80 9.62
C LEU A 231 -0.98 5.91 10.31
N PHE A 232 -0.52 5.26 11.38
CA PHE A 232 -1.37 4.61 12.37
C PHE A 232 -1.34 5.41 13.68
N ARG A 233 -2.52 5.66 14.24
CA ARG A 233 -2.62 6.14 15.63
C ARG A 233 -2.40 4.98 16.62
N PHE A 234 -2.35 5.30 17.92
CA PHE A 234 -1.99 4.34 18.96
C PHE A 234 -2.77 3.03 18.87
N GLY A 235 -2.07 1.94 18.60
CA GLY A 235 -2.65 0.60 18.48
C GLY A 235 -1.66 -0.39 17.90
N GLY A 236 -2.09 -1.63 17.72
CA GLY A 236 -1.35 -2.55 16.85
C GLY A 236 -1.57 -2.19 15.39
N SER A 237 -0.55 -2.39 14.57
CA SER A 237 -0.60 -2.04 13.15
C SER A 237 0.09 -3.10 12.30
N THR A 238 -0.52 -3.39 11.16
CA THR A 238 0.05 -4.29 10.16
C THR A 238 -0.17 -3.69 8.78
N ILE A 239 0.86 -3.74 7.94
CA ILE A 239 0.75 -3.49 6.50
C ILE A 239 0.90 -4.82 5.79
N VAL A 240 0.00 -5.12 4.86
CA VAL A 240 0.11 -6.27 3.95
C VAL A 240 0.38 -5.75 2.55
N LEU A 241 1.36 -6.32 1.88
CA LEU A 241 1.66 -6.06 0.48
C LEU A 241 1.45 -7.35 -0.32
N LEU A 242 0.65 -7.26 -1.39
CA LEU A 242 0.42 -8.37 -2.31
C LEU A 242 1.09 -8.07 -3.64
N PHE A 243 1.96 -8.98 -4.06
CA PHE A 243 2.70 -8.91 -5.32
C PHE A 243 2.30 -10.08 -6.22
N LYS A 244 2.21 -9.83 -7.53
CA LYS A 244 1.98 -10.87 -8.54
C LYS A 244 3.15 -11.86 -8.59
N GLU A 245 2.91 -13.04 -9.15
CA GLU A 245 3.93 -14.06 -9.35
C GLU A 245 5.14 -13.50 -10.13
N GLY A 246 6.36 -13.87 -9.71
CA GLY A 246 7.58 -13.52 -10.43
C GLY A 246 7.95 -12.02 -10.40
N VAL A 247 7.36 -11.22 -9.49
CA VAL A 247 7.73 -9.80 -9.35
C VAL A 247 8.96 -9.60 -8.46
N LEU A 248 9.08 -10.37 -7.38
CA LEU A 248 10.11 -10.21 -6.36
C LEU A 248 11.15 -11.33 -6.41
N ASP A 249 12.43 -10.97 -6.36
CA ASP A 249 13.51 -11.91 -6.07
C ASP A 249 13.75 -11.95 -4.55
N LEU A 250 12.86 -12.66 -3.86
CA LEU A 250 12.94 -12.84 -2.41
C LEU A 250 13.61 -14.18 -2.10
N PRO A 251 14.74 -14.20 -1.36
CA PRO A 251 15.44 -15.44 -1.03
C PRO A 251 14.53 -16.44 -0.34
N GLN A 252 14.61 -17.71 -0.75
CA GLN A 252 13.80 -18.81 -0.19
C GLN A 252 13.96 -18.92 1.34
N GLU A 253 15.14 -18.58 1.86
CA GLU A 253 15.41 -18.52 3.29
C GLU A 253 14.39 -17.64 4.04
N ILE A 254 13.95 -16.51 3.50
CA ILE A 254 13.00 -15.61 4.19
C ILE A 254 11.65 -16.30 4.43
N PHE A 255 11.19 -17.13 3.49
CA PHE A 255 9.98 -17.93 3.65
C PHE A 255 10.18 -19.02 4.72
N GLU A 256 11.34 -19.69 4.73
CA GLU A 256 11.65 -20.71 5.73
C GLU A 256 11.75 -20.14 7.15
N GLN A 257 12.39 -18.97 7.29
CA GLN A 257 12.45 -18.26 8.57
C GLN A 257 11.03 -17.87 9.04
N THR A 258 10.16 -17.43 8.11
CA THR A 258 8.75 -17.12 8.39
C THR A 258 8.00 -18.35 8.89
N LEU A 259 8.18 -19.52 8.26
CA LEU A 259 7.59 -20.79 8.69
C LEU A 259 8.06 -21.21 10.09
N ARG A 260 9.33 -20.92 10.43
CA ARG A 260 9.89 -21.11 11.78
C ARG A 260 9.43 -20.03 12.78
N GLY A 261 8.55 -19.12 12.38
CA GLY A 261 8.00 -18.06 13.22
C GLY A 261 8.95 -16.91 13.50
N ARG A 262 10.02 -16.77 12.72
CA ARG A 262 10.96 -15.65 12.76
C ARG A 262 10.52 -14.57 11.78
N GLU A 263 10.72 -13.32 12.17
CA GLU A 263 10.35 -12.14 11.37
C GLU A 263 11.63 -11.34 11.09
N LYS A 264 11.82 -10.88 9.85
CA LYS A 264 12.98 -10.07 9.43
C LYS A 264 12.75 -8.62 9.90
N PRO A 265 13.64 -8.01 10.71
CA PRO A 265 13.51 -6.60 11.04
C PRO A 265 13.69 -5.76 9.76
N VAL A 266 12.83 -4.76 9.60
CA VAL A 266 12.83 -3.84 8.46
C VAL A 266 12.69 -2.41 8.95
N ILE A 267 13.30 -1.49 8.22
CA ILE A 267 13.33 -0.06 8.54
C ILE A 267 12.69 0.69 7.38
N PHE A 268 11.88 1.70 7.68
CA PHE A 268 11.25 2.60 6.71
C PHE A 268 12.28 3.08 5.67
N GLY A 269 11.97 2.89 4.39
CA GLY A 269 12.82 3.29 3.26
C GLY A 269 14.02 2.39 2.98
N SER A 270 14.31 1.38 3.83
CA SER A 270 15.43 0.46 3.62
C SER A 270 15.09 -0.65 2.62
N ALA A 271 16.12 -1.21 2.01
CA ALA A 271 16.00 -2.28 1.03
C ALA A 271 15.49 -3.59 1.65
N ILE A 272 14.50 -4.21 0.99
CA ILE A 272 13.99 -5.55 1.35
C ILE A 272 14.62 -6.62 0.45
N CYS A 273 14.43 -6.48 -0.87
CA CYS A 273 14.86 -7.41 -1.91
C CYS A 273 14.89 -6.72 -3.27
N LYS A 274 15.38 -7.42 -4.30
CA LYS A 274 15.37 -6.96 -5.68
C LYS A 274 14.07 -7.35 -6.39
N LYS A 275 13.74 -6.65 -7.48
CA LYS A 275 12.79 -7.15 -8.47
C LYS A 275 13.36 -8.38 -9.15
N ALA A 276 12.51 -9.32 -9.55
CA ALA A 276 12.96 -10.50 -10.28
C ALA A 276 13.38 -10.15 -11.71
N ASP A 277 14.30 -10.94 -12.27
CA ASP A 277 14.83 -10.73 -13.62
C ASP A 277 13.76 -10.86 -14.71
N GLN A 278 13.95 -10.12 -15.81
CA GLN A 278 13.03 -10.05 -16.95
C GLN A 278 12.80 -11.40 -17.65
N GLU A 279 13.74 -12.34 -17.54
CA GLU A 279 13.63 -13.67 -18.15
C GLU A 279 12.58 -14.54 -17.43
N SER A 280 12.57 -14.46 -16.09
CA SER A 280 11.52 -15.06 -15.24
C SER A 280 10.15 -14.43 -15.52
N GLN A 281 10.08 -13.12 -15.77
CA GLN A 281 8.84 -12.41 -16.09
C GLN A 281 8.31 -12.72 -17.50
N LYS A 282 9.18 -12.94 -18.50
CA LYS A 282 8.80 -13.29 -19.88
C LYS A 282 8.11 -14.65 -20.01
N ILE A 283 8.52 -15.63 -19.20
CA ILE A 283 7.90 -16.96 -19.16
C ILE A 283 6.44 -16.84 -18.68
N LEU A 284 6.18 -15.96 -17.71
CA LEU A 284 4.84 -15.68 -17.17
C LEU A 284 3.96 -14.85 -18.12
N LEU A 285 4.53 -13.86 -18.82
CA LEU A 285 3.81 -12.98 -19.75
C LEU A 285 3.31 -13.70 -21.03
N HIS A 286 3.90 -14.83 -21.42
CA HIS A 286 3.44 -15.60 -22.59
C HIS A 286 2.08 -16.29 -22.41
N SER A 287 1.50 -16.31 -21.19
CA SER A 287 0.22 -16.97 -20.92
C SER A 287 -0.98 -16.03 -20.84
N LYS A 288 -0.79 -14.71 -20.70
CA LYS A 288 -1.89 -13.75 -20.48
C LYS A 288 -2.08 -12.80 -21.68
N LYS A 289 -3.34 -12.67 -22.13
CA LYS A 289 -3.74 -11.73 -23.20
C LYS A 289 -3.44 -10.28 -22.77
N PRO A 290 -3.07 -9.37 -23.70
CA PRO A 290 -2.86 -7.97 -23.36
C PRO A 290 -4.17 -7.34 -22.88
N VAL A 291 -4.18 -6.91 -21.62
CA VAL A 291 -5.22 -6.06 -21.03
C VAL A 291 -4.63 -4.66 -20.89
N LEU A 292 -5.40 -3.61 -21.20
CA LEU A 292 -4.99 -2.23 -20.92
C LEU A 292 -4.58 -2.13 -19.44
N PRO A 293 -3.49 -1.43 -19.07
CA PRO A 293 -3.12 -1.27 -17.68
C PRO A 293 -4.31 -0.67 -16.90
N ASP A 294 -4.71 -1.27 -15.77
CA ASP A 294 -5.94 -0.87 -15.06
C ASP A 294 -5.94 0.60 -14.65
N TRP A 295 -4.75 1.18 -14.40
CA TRP A 295 -4.60 2.62 -14.13
C TRP A 295 -5.03 3.48 -15.31
N LEU A 296 -4.77 3.05 -16.56
CA LEU A 296 -5.17 3.75 -17.76
C LEU A 296 -6.69 3.64 -17.94
N PHE A 297 -7.29 2.51 -17.57
CA PHE A 297 -8.73 2.32 -17.60
C PHE A 297 -9.45 3.21 -16.57
N GLU A 298 -8.98 3.24 -15.32
CA GLU A 298 -9.48 4.12 -14.25
C GLU A 298 -9.26 5.61 -14.58
N PHE A 299 -8.08 5.97 -15.09
CA PHE A 299 -7.80 7.32 -15.57
C PHE A 299 -8.75 7.74 -16.69
N LEU A 300 -8.99 6.85 -17.66
CA LEU A 300 -9.90 7.10 -18.76
C LEU A 300 -11.33 7.27 -18.26
N ILE A 301 -11.82 6.47 -17.31
CA ILE A 301 -13.19 6.60 -16.75
C ILE A 301 -13.45 7.98 -16.14
N HIS A 302 -12.44 8.58 -15.52
CA HIS A 302 -12.54 9.90 -14.88
C HIS A 302 -12.45 11.08 -15.86
N LEU A 303 -12.23 10.86 -17.17
CA LEU A 303 -12.37 11.89 -18.19
C LEU A 303 -13.86 12.13 -18.51
N PRO A 304 -14.34 13.39 -18.62
CA PRO A 304 -15.76 13.72 -18.80
C PRO A 304 -16.46 13.13 -20.04
N GLN A 305 -15.72 12.51 -20.97
CA GLN A 305 -16.25 11.90 -22.21
C GLN A 305 -15.68 10.50 -22.49
N SER A 306 -15.45 9.71 -21.44
CA SER A 306 -14.78 8.40 -21.52
C SER A 306 -15.56 7.29 -22.22
N ALA A 307 -16.89 7.39 -22.30
CA ALA A 307 -17.75 6.31 -22.79
C ALA A 307 -17.47 5.93 -24.26
N TRP A 308 -17.11 6.88 -25.13
CA TRP A 308 -16.85 6.60 -26.55
C TRP A 308 -15.46 6.00 -26.78
N ILE A 309 -14.44 6.51 -26.08
CA ILE A 309 -13.05 6.02 -26.14
C ILE A 309 -12.99 4.56 -25.62
N LEU A 310 -13.68 4.27 -24.52
CA LEU A 310 -13.75 2.91 -23.97
C LEU A 310 -14.47 1.92 -24.91
N ARG A 311 -15.52 2.39 -25.61
CA ARG A 311 -16.26 1.58 -26.60
C ARG A 311 -15.42 1.31 -27.85
N TRP A 312 -14.62 2.27 -28.28
CA TRP A 312 -13.70 2.14 -29.41
C TRP A 312 -12.49 1.24 -29.09
N CYS A 313 -11.85 1.40 -27.93
CA CYS A 313 -10.76 0.52 -27.47
C CYS A 313 -11.21 -0.95 -27.40
N ARG A 314 -12.42 -1.23 -26.88
CA ARG A 314 -13.00 -2.59 -26.89
C ARG A 314 -13.22 -3.13 -28.31
N SER A 315 -13.59 -2.26 -29.25
CA SER A 315 -13.80 -2.65 -30.65
C SER A 315 -12.48 -2.93 -31.39
N CYS A 316 -11.42 -2.16 -31.13
CA CYS A 316 -10.08 -2.41 -31.67
C CYS A 316 -9.45 -3.71 -31.13
N LEU A 317 -9.62 -4.03 -29.85
CA LEU A 317 -9.18 -5.31 -29.26
C LEU A 317 -9.95 -6.52 -29.82
N SER A 318 -11.17 -6.30 -30.32
CA SER A 318 -12.02 -7.32 -30.97
C SER A 318 -11.73 -7.50 -32.47
N CYS A 319 -10.89 -6.65 -33.08
CA CYS A 319 -10.70 -6.65 -34.53
C CYS A 319 -9.67 -7.72 -34.95
N LYS A 320 -10.15 -8.86 -35.49
CA LYS A 320 -9.33 -9.92 -36.12
C LYS A 320 -8.73 -9.50 -37.47
N THR A 321 -8.21 -8.29 -37.62
CA THR A 321 -7.53 -7.89 -38.86
C THR A 321 -6.04 -8.24 -38.79
N LYS A 322 -5.61 -9.14 -39.68
CA LYS A 322 -4.25 -9.68 -39.87
C LYS A 322 -3.19 -8.61 -40.23
N LYS A 323 -2.94 -7.62 -39.38
CA LYS A 323 -1.72 -6.80 -39.43
C LYS A 323 -1.09 -6.80 -38.04
N GLN A 324 0.09 -7.41 -37.96
CA GLN A 324 0.99 -7.37 -36.80
C GLN A 324 1.39 -5.92 -36.53
N ASN A 325 0.63 -5.19 -35.73
CA ASN A 325 1.13 -3.98 -35.08
C ASN A 325 1.70 -4.41 -33.73
N LYS A 326 2.91 -3.95 -33.40
CA LYS A 326 3.51 -4.24 -32.10
C LYS A 326 2.66 -3.57 -31.01
N PRO A 327 2.51 -4.16 -29.82
CA PRO A 327 1.65 -3.63 -28.75
C PRO A 327 1.98 -2.17 -28.37
N GLU A 328 3.26 -1.82 -28.44
CA GLU A 328 3.80 -0.47 -28.24
C GLU A 328 3.26 0.57 -29.24
N ASP A 329 2.96 0.17 -30.48
CA ASP A 329 2.42 1.07 -31.51
C ASP A 329 0.94 1.38 -31.28
N ILE A 330 0.19 0.42 -30.72
CA ILE A 330 -1.22 0.58 -30.37
C ILE A 330 -1.35 1.56 -29.19
N VAL A 331 -0.51 1.43 -28.17
CA VAL A 331 -0.50 2.35 -27.02
C VAL A 331 -0.12 3.77 -27.46
N LYS A 332 0.92 3.93 -28.29
CA LYS A 332 1.31 5.24 -28.86
C LYS A 332 0.18 5.86 -29.69
N LEU A 333 -0.55 5.05 -30.45
CA LEU A 333 -1.70 5.50 -31.23
C LEU A 333 -2.85 5.95 -30.34
N CYS A 334 -3.17 5.20 -29.28
CA CYS A 334 -4.20 5.58 -28.30
C CYS A 334 -3.87 6.89 -27.57
N ILE A 335 -2.61 7.10 -27.18
CA ILE A 335 -2.15 8.34 -26.56
C ILE A 335 -2.26 9.51 -27.55
N ARG A 336 -1.80 9.34 -28.80
CA ARG A 336 -1.91 10.38 -29.85
C ARG A 336 -3.35 10.77 -30.14
N ILE A 337 -4.26 9.79 -30.16
CA ILE A 337 -5.69 10.04 -30.36
C ILE A 337 -6.26 10.75 -29.14
N ALA A 338 -5.99 10.31 -27.91
CA ALA A 338 -6.47 10.98 -26.70
C ALA A 338 -6.02 12.45 -26.63
N VAL A 339 -4.74 12.73 -26.90
CA VAL A 339 -4.19 14.09 -26.95
C VAL A 339 -4.79 14.90 -28.10
N GLY A 340 -4.92 14.31 -29.30
CA GLY A 340 -5.50 14.98 -30.46
C GLY A 340 -7.00 15.29 -30.29
N THR A 341 -7.73 14.45 -29.56
CA THR A 341 -9.16 14.64 -29.30
C THR A 341 -9.38 15.69 -28.21
N ALA A 342 -8.52 15.72 -27.18
CA ALA A 342 -8.50 16.79 -26.18
C ALA A 342 -8.17 18.16 -26.78
N CYS A 343 -7.23 18.21 -27.75
CA CYS A 343 -6.92 19.44 -28.48
C CYS A 343 -8.09 19.91 -29.36
N ARG A 344 -8.75 19.00 -30.11
CA ARG A 344 -9.94 19.35 -30.92
C ARG A 344 -11.12 19.81 -30.08
N TRP A 345 -11.30 19.24 -28.89
CA TRP A 345 -12.37 19.65 -27.99
C TRP A 345 -12.10 21.05 -27.40
N CYS A 346 -10.86 21.39 -27.05
CA CYS A 346 -10.50 22.76 -26.67
C CYS A 346 -10.83 23.77 -27.78
N VAL A 347 -10.57 23.43 -29.04
CA VAL A 347 -10.89 24.26 -30.21
C VAL A 347 -12.41 24.37 -30.47
N SER A 348 -13.21 23.36 -30.11
CA SER A 348 -14.65 23.34 -30.36
C SER A 348 -15.49 23.97 -29.24
N VAL A 349 -14.94 24.14 -28.03
CA VAL A 349 -15.67 24.63 -26.85
C VAL A 349 -15.23 26.05 -26.45
N GLY A 350 -14.02 26.48 -26.83
CA GLY A 350 -13.59 27.87 -26.77
C GLY A 350 -13.12 28.30 -28.15
N GLY A 351 -13.76 29.32 -28.74
CA GLY A 351 -13.42 29.85 -30.06
C GLY A 351 -12.05 30.50 -30.12
N PHE A 352 -10.99 29.70 -30.04
CA PHE A 352 -9.60 30.11 -30.13
C PHE A 352 -9.06 29.82 -31.53
N ASP A 353 -8.61 30.87 -32.21
CA ASP A 353 -7.89 30.79 -33.48
C ASP A 353 -6.46 30.27 -33.23
N LEU A 354 -6.08 29.22 -33.95
CA LEU A 354 -4.80 28.52 -33.80
C LEU A 354 -3.57 29.35 -34.20
N ARG A 355 -3.76 30.59 -34.66
CA ARG A 355 -2.66 31.51 -35.02
C ARG A 355 -2.21 32.44 -33.89
N GLU A 356 -2.99 32.58 -32.82
CA GLU A 356 -2.63 33.44 -31.67
C GLU A 356 -1.99 32.70 -30.49
N VAL A 357 -1.80 31.37 -30.58
CA VAL A 357 -1.03 30.60 -29.57
C VAL A 357 0.47 30.70 -29.84
N ALA A 358 0.93 31.88 -30.24
CA ALA A 358 2.32 32.30 -30.15
C ALA A 358 2.40 33.35 -29.03
N ILE A 359 2.98 32.93 -27.90
CA ILE A 359 3.46 33.81 -26.82
C ILE A 359 2.34 34.51 -26.04
N SER A 360 1.75 33.82 -25.07
CA SER A 360 1.43 34.49 -23.80
C SER A 360 1.42 33.49 -22.65
N GLU A 361 2.15 33.88 -21.60
CA GLU A 361 2.42 33.15 -20.38
C GLU A 361 1.14 33.00 -19.55
N HIS A 362 0.78 31.76 -19.22
CA HIS A 362 0.10 31.45 -17.95
C HIS A 362 0.45 30.00 -17.57
N GLU A 363 1.54 29.90 -16.82
CA GLU A 363 1.91 28.76 -15.98
C GLU A 363 0.79 28.49 -14.97
N SER A 364 0.31 27.24 -14.86
CA SER A 364 -0.30 26.66 -13.63
C SER A 364 -0.99 25.29 -13.79
N ILE A 365 -1.15 24.69 -14.97
CA ILE A 365 -1.93 23.43 -15.09
C ILE A 365 -1.12 22.22 -15.60
N PHE A 366 0.07 22.39 -16.17
CA PHE A 366 0.88 21.25 -16.62
C PHE A 366 2.38 21.51 -16.47
N ASP A 367 2.93 21.29 -15.28
CA ASP A 367 4.38 21.11 -15.13
C ASP A 367 4.74 19.65 -15.42
N VAL A 368 5.02 19.37 -16.68
CA VAL A 368 5.89 18.26 -17.07
C VAL A 368 7.32 18.73 -16.80
N PRO A 369 8.10 18.09 -15.89
CA PRO A 369 9.47 18.49 -15.62
C PRO A 369 10.29 18.54 -16.91
N ALA A 370 11.17 19.54 -17.04
CA ALA A 370 12.01 19.76 -18.22
C ALA A 370 12.82 18.51 -18.65
N GLU A 371 13.05 17.59 -17.71
CA GLU A 371 13.67 16.27 -17.87
C GLU A 371 12.94 15.33 -18.85
N PHE A 372 11.65 15.58 -19.12
CA PHE A 372 10.83 14.79 -20.05
C PHE A 372 10.67 15.42 -21.45
N ARG A 373 11.23 16.62 -21.69
CA ARG A 373 11.33 17.21 -23.04
C ARG A 373 12.53 16.61 -23.77
N ARG A 374 12.36 15.42 -24.36
CA ARG A 374 13.32 14.96 -25.39
C ARG A 374 13.00 15.70 -26.69
N GLU A 375 13.92 16.54 -27.11
CA GLU A 375 13.98 17.09 -28.47
C GLU A 375 14.05 15.93 -29.47
N THR A 376 12.93 15.66 -30.15
CA THR A 376 12.97 14.96 -31.44
C THR A 376 13.37 15.98 -32.51
N THR A 377 14.67 16.20 -32.65
CA THR A 377 15.23 16.81 -33.86
C THR A 377 15.25 15.73 -34.93
N TYR A 378 14.44 15.91 -35.96
CA TYR A 378 14.47 15.09 -37.18
C TYR A 378 15.73 15.43 -37.98
N ILE A 379 16.65 14.47 -38.12
CA ILE A 379 17.42 14.17 -39.34
C ILE A 379 17.59 12.65 -39.40
#